data_AF-A0A534JIW4-F1
#
_entry.id   AF-A0A534JIW4-F1
#
_cell.length_a   1.000
_cell.length_b   1.000
_cell.length_c   1.000
_cell.angle_alpha   90.00
_cell.angle_beta   90.00
_cell.angle_gamma   90.00
#
_symmetry.space_group_name_H-M   'P 1'
#
loop_
_entity.id
_entity.type
_entity.pdbx_description
1 polymer ?
#
loop_
_entity_poly.entity_id
_entity_poly.type
_entity_poly.pdbx_seq_one_letter_code
_entity_poly.pdbx_strand_id
1 'polypeptide(L)'
;MPSRPYKDFVIYGCFVLNRLVAGLDIDLYQDGLEGKIDGVLADRKASLSKEEVKREIRSNHVMTNKVIEALVKDGLVAVAESEGRYRISITTAGILHIRKYNEFYRRIYQEQIRDHYRYRPAPYWLRD
;
A
#
# COMPACT_ATOMS: atom_id res chain seq x y z
N MET A 1 9.46 -25.80 16.87
CA MET A 1 10.19 -24.52 16.64
C MET A 1 9.16 -23.47 16.29
N PRO A 2 9.05 -22.32 16.97
CA PRO A 2 8.16 -21.27 16.51
C PRO A 2 8.72 -20.81 15.16
N SER A 3 8.02 -21.17 14.08
CA SER A 3 8.33 -20.69 12.74
C SER A 3 8.39 -19.18 12.83
N ARG A 4 9.56 -18.58 12.60
CA ARG A 4 9.69 -17.13 12.40
C ARG A 4 8.50 -16.73 11.51
N PRO A 5 7.62 -15.79 11.90
CA PRO A 5 6.55 -15.36 11.02
C PRO A 5 7.25 -14.87 9.77
N TYR A 6 7.18 -15.67 8.71
CA TYR A 6 7.68 -15.34 7.40
C TYR A 6 7.15 -13.94 7.14
N LYS A 7 7.98 -12.99 6.70
CA LYS A 7 7.50 -11.64 6.35
C LYS A 7 6.27 -11.81 5.48
N ASP A 8 5.11 -11.65 6.09
CA ASP A 8 3.88 -12.16 5.53
C ASP A 8 3.61 -11.26 4.34
N PHE A 9 3.52 -11.79 3.13
CA PHE A 9 3.46 -10.97 1.92
C PHE A 9 2.31 -9.93 1.99
N VAL A 10 1.32 -10.20 2.84
CA VAL A 10 0.26 -9.29 3.28
C VAL A 10 0.78 -7.94 3.79
N ILE A 11 1.86 -7.90 4.60
CA ILE A 11 2.41 -6.63 5.11
C ILE A 11 3.02 -5.77 3.99
N TYR A 12 3.59 -6.42 2.96
CA TYR A 12 4.08 -5.70 1.78
C TYR A 12 2.92 -5.08 1.01
N GLY A 13 1.79 -5.78 0.90
CA GLY A 13 0.55 -5.21 0.35
C GLY A 13 0.13 -3.94 1.11
N CYS A 14 0.15 -4.00 2.44
CA CYS A 14 -0.16 -2.85 3.30
C CYS A 14 0.80 -1.66 3.07
N PHE A 15 2.10 -1.88 2.93
CA PHE A 15 3.06 -0.80 2.61
C PHE A 15 2.75 -0.14 1.26
N VAL A 16 2.44 -0.95 0.24
CA VAL A 16 2.10 -0.43 -1.10
C VAL A 16 0.82 0.40 -1.06
N LEU A 17 -0.22 -0.10 -0.40
CA LEU A 17 -1.49 0.63 -0.28
C LEU A 17 -1.32 1.95 0.47
N ASN A 18 -0.64 1.93 1.62
CA ASN A 18 -0.36 3.15 2.36
C ASN A 18 0.49 4.14 1.55
N ARG A 19 1.46 3.67 0.76
CA ARG A 19 2.27 4.53 -0.10
C ARG A 19 1.46 5.17 -1.23
N LEU A 20 0.48 4.44 -1.79
CA LEU A 20 -0.44 4.95 -2.80
C LEU A 20 -1.39 5.98 -2.21
N VAL A 21 -1.98 5.71 -1.04
CA VAL A 21 -2.81 6.69 -0.32
C VAL A 21 -2.01 7.95 0.04
N ALA A 22 -0.74 7.80 0.44
CA ALA A 22 0.14 8.95 0.66
C ALA A 22 0.20 9.88 -0.56
N GLY A 23 0.23 9.29 -1.76
CA GLY A 23 0.26 10.02 -3.02
C GLY A 23 -1.05 10.72 -3.35
N LEU A 24 -2.17 10.31 -2.73
CA LEU A 24 -3.45 10.99 -2.88
C LEU A 24 -3.58 12.19 -1.94
N ASP A 25 -2.70 12.35 -0.95
CA ASP A 25 -2.72 13.47 0.02
C ASP A 25 -4.11 13.65 0.68
N ILE A 26 -4.72 12.53 1.10
CA ILE A 26 -6.03 12.50 1.76
C ILE A 26 -5.90 12.11 3.23
N ASP A 27 -6.78 12.66 4.04
CA ASP A 27 -7.08 12.12 5.35
C ASP A 27 -8.00 10.89 5.20
N LEU A 28 -7.48 9.72 5.59
CA LEU A 28 -8.19 8.43 5.55
C LEU A 28 -9.33 8.33 6.56
N TYR A 29 -9.28 9.11 7.63
CA TYR A 29 -10.22 9.01 8.74
C TYR A 29 -11.21 10.17 8.78
N GLN A 30 -11.18 11.07 7.79
CA GLN A 30 -12.14 12.16 7.68
C GLN A 30 -13.58 11.65 7.52
N ASP A 31 -14.52 12.42 8.05
CA ASP A 31 -15.94 12.15 7.88
C ASP A 31 -16.39 12.29 6.41
N GLY A 32 -17.23 11.36 5.99
CA GLY A 32 -17.79 11.33 4.63
C GLY A 32 -16.78 11.01 3.53
N LEU A 33 -15.62 10.43 3.84
CA LEU A 33 -14.61 10.05 2.85
C LEU A 33 -15.20 9.24 1.70
N GLU A 34 -16.03 8.23 2.01
CA GLU A 34 -16.66 7.33 1.02
C GLU A 34 -17.35 8.07 -0.13
N GLY A 35 -18.09 9.13 0.17
CA GLY A 35 -18.78 9.94 -0.85
C GLY A 35 -17.85 10.84 -1.67
N LYS A 36 -16.59 10.99 -1.26
CA LYS A 36 -15.58 11.82 -1.92
C LYS A 36 -14.52 11.00 -2.68
N ILE A 37 -14.42 9.68 -2.43
CA ILE A 37 -13.34 8.85 -2.98
C ILE A 37 -13.29 8.93 -4.50
N ASP A 38 -14.43 8.82 -5.18
CA ASP A 38 -14.45 8.80 -6.64
C ASP A 38 -13.96 10.14 -7.23
N GLY A 39 -14.31 11.26 -6.59
CA GLY A 39 -13.80 12.59 -6.95
C GLY A 39 -12.30 12.72 -6.72
N VAL A 40 -11.80 12.23 -5.59
CA VAL A 40 -10.37 12.20 -5.27
C VAL A 40 -9.60 11.36 -6.29
N LEU A 41 -10.08 10.18 -6.64
CA LEU A 41 -9.41 9.29 -7.59
C LEU A 41 -9.43 9.86 -9.02
N ALA A 42 -10.49 10.57 -9.40
CA ALA A 42 -10.58 11.24 -10.69
C ALA A 42 -9.61 12.43 -10.81
N ASP A 43 -9.48 13.21 -9.75
CA ASP A 43 -8.63 14.41 -9.70
C ASP A 43 -7.15 14.08 -9.44
N ARG A 44 -6.89 13.17 -8.49
CA ARG A 44 -5.55 12.82 -8.00
C ARG A 44 -5.15 11.45 -8.52
N LYS A 45 -4.39 11.45 -9.62
CA LYS A 45 -3.87 10.23 -10.26
C LYS A 45 -2.64 9.67 -9.54
N ALA A 46 -2.79 9.25 -8.28
CA ALA A 46 -1.70 8.59 -7.56
C ALA A 46 -1.40 7.23 -8.18
N SER A 47 -0.20 7.09 -8.72
CA SER A 47 0.29 5.84 -9.28
C SER A 47 1.76 5.63 -8.91
N LEU A 48 2.15 4.36 -8.80
CA LEU A 48 3.53 3.94 -8.60
C LEU A 48 3.99 3.14 -9.80
N SER A 49 5.26 3.26 -10.13
CA SER A 49 5.95 2.29 -10.98
C SER A 49 6.29 1.02 -10.18
N LYS A 50 6.54 -0.07 -10.90
CA LYS A 50 7.00 -1.33 -10.29
C LYS A 50 8.29 -1.17 -9.48
N GLU A 51 9.21 -0.30 -9.91
CA GLU A 51 10.45 -0.03 -9.19
C GLU A 51 10.19 0.77 -7.89
N GLU A 52 9.23 1.68 -7.88
CA GLU A 52 8.81 2.36 -6.65
C GLU A 52 8.17 1.38 -5.67
N VAL A 53 7.32 0.47 -6.14
CA VAL A 53 6.77 -0.62 -5.33
C VAL A 53 7.89 -1.48 -4.74
N LYS A 54 8.85 -1.91 -5.57
CA LYS A 54 10.02 -2.70 -5.13
C LYS A 54 10.83 -1.98 -4.05
N ARG A 55 11.04 -0.67 -4.22
CA ARG A 55 11.76 0.17 -3.25
C ARG A 55 10.99 0.33 -1.94
N GLU A 56 9.66 0.45 -2.01
CA GLU A 56 8.81 0.57 -0.83
C GLU A 56 8.85 -0.72 0.00
N ILE A 57 8.67 -1.88 -0.63
CA ILE A 57 8.62 -3.17 0.09
C ILE A 57 10.01 -3.77 0.36
N ARG A 58 11.08 -3.15 -0.18
CA ARG A 58 12.49 -3.56 -0.05
C ARG A 58 12.71 -5.05 -0.35
N SER A 59 12.12 -5.51 -1.45
CA SER A 59 12.17 -6.91 -1.85
C SER A 59 12.70 -7.10 -3.27
N ASN A 60 12.78 -8.36 -3.70
CA ASN A 60 13.22 -8.71 -5.05
C ASN A 60 12.07 -8.62 -6.07
N HIS A 61 12.41 -8.75 -7.36
CA HIS A 61 11.44 -8.66 -8.45
C HIS A 61 10.32 -9.71 -8.36
N VAL A 62 10.65 -10.94 -7.91
CA VAL A 62 9.69 -12.04 -7.78
C VAL A 62 8.64 -11.71 -6.72
N MET A 63 9.07 -11.26 -5.54
CA MET A 63 8.16 -10.87 -4.46
C MET A 63 7.34 -9.64 -4.84
N THR A 64 7.96 -8.66 -5.51
CA THR A 64 7.28 -7.45 -6.00
C THR A 64 6.12 -7.83 -6.93
N ASN A 65 6.35 -8.74 -7.88
CA ASN A 65 5.29 -9.24 -8.76
C ASN A 65 4.18 -9.93 -7.98
N LYS A 66 4.53 -10.86 -7.08
CA LYS A 66 3.53 -11.58 -6.26
C LYS A 66 2.65 -10.62 -5.46
N VAL A 67 3.23 -9.57 -4.88
CA VAL A 67 2.47 -8.56 -4.13
C VAL A 67 1.55 -7.78 -5.06
N ILE A 68 2.03 -7.32 -6.22
CA ILE A 68 1.20 -6.59 -7.19
C ILE A 68 0.05 -7.49 -7.68
N GLU A 69 0.35 -8.73 -8.07
CA GLU A 69 -0.64 -9.71 -8.55
C GLU A 69 -1.71 -10.00 -7.48
N ALA A 70 -1.31 -10.15 -6.21
CA ALA A 70 -2.25 -10.34 -5.12
C ALA A 70 -3.16 -9.11 -4.92
N LEU A 71 -2.59 -7.90 -4.90
CA LEU A 71 -3.37 -6.66 -4.77
C LEU A 71 -4.34 -6.45 -5.95
N VAL A 72 -3.94 -6.83 -7.16
CA VAL A 72 -4.82 -6.79 -8.35
C VAL A 72 -5.93 -7.82 -8.24
N LYS A 73 -5.59 -9.04 -7.84
CA LYS A 73 -6.56 -10.13 -7.65
C LYS A 73 -7.63 -9.78 -6.62
N ASP A 74 -7.23 -9.09 -5.55
CA ASP A 74 -8.14 -8.63 -4.50
C ASP A 74 -8.87 -7.32 -4.87
N GLY A 75 -8.62 -6.77 -6.08
CA GLY A 75 -9.25 -5.55 -6.58
C GLY A 75 -8.81 -4.27 -5.87
N LEU A 76 -7.73 -4.32 -5.08
CA LEU A 76 -7.26 -3.20 -4.26
C LEU A 76 -6.41 -2.21 -5.06
N VAL A 77 -5.79 -2.68 -6.15
CA VAL A 77 -5.05 -1.84 -7.11
C VAL A 77 -5.41 -2.24 -8.54
N ALA A 78 -5.27 -1.28 -9.45
CA ALA A 78 -5.33 -1.50 -10.89
C ALA A 78 -3.94 -1.28 -11.50
N VAL A 79 -3.61 -2.07 -12.52
CA VAL A 79 -2.36 -1.96 -13.26
C VAL A 79 -2.69 -1.54 -14.69
N ALA A 80 -2.15 -0.40 -15.10
CA ALA A 80 -2.13 0.02 -16.50
C ALA A 80 -0.73 -0.17 -17.06
N GLU A 81 -0.63 -0.77 -18.24
CA GLU A 81 0.61 -0.87 -18.99
C GLU A 81 0.55 0.11 -20.18
N SER A 82 1.56 0.97 -20.30
CA SER A 82 1.72 1.87 -21.43
C SER A 82 3.20 1.98 -21.77
N GLU A 83 3.55 1.75 -23.04
CA GLU A 83 4.93 1.81 -23.55
C GLU A 83 5.93 0.95 -22.72
N GLY A 84 5.50 -0.23 -22.28
CA GLY A 84 6.30 -1.14 -21.45
C GLY A 84 6.52 -0.67 -20.01
N ARG A 85 5.81 0.36 -19.56
CA ARG A 85 5.86 0.88 -18.18
C ARG A 85 4.58 0.54 -17.43
N TYR A 86 4.76 -0.10 -16.28
CA TYR A 86 3.69 -0.43 -15.36
C TYR A 86 3.33 0.78 -14.49
N ARG A 87 2.03 1.12 -14.45
CA ARG A 87 1.44 2.10 -13.54
C ARG A 87 0.45 1.39 -12.63
N ILE A 88 0.83 1.24 -11.36
CA ILE A 88 -0.01 0.67 -10.31
C ILE A 88 -0.76 1.81 -9.64
N SER A 89 -2.08 1.82 -9.71
CA SER A 89 -2.96 2.84 -9.11
C SER A 89 -3.89 2.20 -8.10
N ILE A 90 -4.23 2.92 -7.03
CA ILE A 90 -5.14 2.39 -6.00
C ILE A 90 -6.60 2.51 -6.45
N THR A 91 -7.43 1.57 -6.03
CA THR A 91 -8.88 1.60 -6.27
C THR A 91 -9.64 2.13 -5.04
N THR A 92 -10.92 2.42 -5.19
CA THR A 92 -11.83 2.70 -4.07
C THR A 92 -11.79 1.58 -3.03
N ALA A 93 -11.79 0.32 -3.47
CA ALA A 93 -11.67 -0.84 -2.59
C ALA A 93 -10.34 -0.85 -1.83
N GLY A 94 -9.22 -0.48 -2.48
CA GLY A 94 -7.91 -0.34 -1.83
C GLY A 94 -7.89 0.69 -0.71
N ILE A 95 -8.51 1.86 -0.94
CA ILE A 95 -8.62 2.93 0.08
C ILE A 95 -9.46 2.46 1.26
N LEU A 96 -10.61 1.85 1.01
CA LEU A 96 -11.49 1.36 2.07
C LEU A 96 -10.86 0.19 2.85
N HIS A 97 -10.13 -0.68 2.16
CA HIS A 97 -9.39 -1.77 2.79
C HIS A 97 -8.35 -1.22 3.77
N ILE A 98 -7.54 -0.23 3.34
CA ILE A 98 -6.52 0.31 4.24
C ILE A 98 -7.16 1.06 5.41
N ARG A 99 -8.23 1.83 5.18
CA ARG A 99 -8.99 2.49 6.27
C ARG A 99 -9.49 1.49 7.32
N LYS A 100 -10.02 0.33 6.87
CA LYS A 100 -10.56 -0.70 7.75
C LYS A 100 -9.48 -1.47 8.53
N TYR A 101 -8.35 -1.76 7.89
CA TYR A 101 -7.37 -2.69 8.45
C TYR A 101 -6.05 -2.04 8.88
N ASN A 102 -5.85 -0.72 8.72
CA ASN A 102 -4.58 -0.09 9.08
C ASN A 102 -4.24 -0.29 10.55
N GLU A 103 -5.21 -0.10 11.45
CA GLU A 103 -4.99 -0.31 12.88
C GLU A 103 -4.66 -1.77 13.20
N PHE A 104 -5.34 -2.71 12.53
CA PHE A 104 -5.06 -4.14 12.66
C PHE A 104 -3.63 -4.48 12.21
N TYR A 105 -3.22 -3.97 11.05
CA TYR A 105 -1.86 -4.17 10.55
C TYR A 105 -0.81 -3.50 11.45
N ARG A 106 -1.06 -2.29 11.96
CA ARG A 106 -0.18 -1.62 12.92
C ARG A 106 0.01 -2.45 14.20
N ARG A 107 -1.06 -3.06 14.72
CA ARG A 107 -1.01 -3.89 15.93
C ARG A 107 -0.27 -5.21 15.71
N ILE A 108 -0.56 -5.94 14.62
CA ILE A 108 0.02 -7.27 14.39
C ILE A 108 1.46 -7.21 13.89
N TYR A 109 1.78 -6.22 13.06
CA TYR A 109 3.08 -6.12 12.40
C TYR A 109 3.97 -5.03 12.98
N GLN A 110 3.71 -4.56 14.20
CA GLN A 110 4.40 -3.41 14.81
C GLN A 110 5.92 -3.53 14.73
N GLU A 111 6.48 -4.69 15.08
CA GLU A 111 7.92 -4.93 15.06
C GLU A 111 8.48 -4.94 13.64
N GLN A 112 7.79 -5.59 12.70
CA GLN A 112 8.19 -5.67 11.29
C GLN A 112 8.15 -4.28 10.64
N ILE A 113 7.12 -3.49 10.94
CA ILE A 113 6.96 -2.12 10.49
C ILE A 113 8.11 -1.25 11.04
N ARG A 114 8.38 -1.35 12.35
CA ARG A 114 9.47 -0.60 13.00
C ARG A 114 10.83 -0.96 12.40
N ASP A 115 11.10 -2.24 12.16
CA ASP A 115 12.33 -2.69 11.52
C ASP A 115 12.43 -2.20 10.07
N HIS A 116 11.32 -2.25 9.33
CA HIS A 116 11.26 -1.82 7.93
C HIS A 116 11.65 -0.35 7.74
N TYR A 117 11.18 0.51 8.65
CA TYR A 117 11.46 1.95 8.65
C TYR A 117 12.58 2.37 9.63
N ARG A 118 13.31 1.44 10.25
CA ARG A 118 14.33 1.74 11.29
C ARG A 118 15.36 2.80 10.90
N TYR A 119 15.75 2.84 9.63
CA TYR A 119 16.77 3.74 9.09
C TYR A 119 16.21 4.75 8.08
N ARG A 120 14.89 5.00 8.11
CA ARG A 120 14.21 5.97 7.24
C ARG A 120 13.17 6.77 8.03
N PRO A 121 12.84 7.99 7.59
CA PRO A 121 11.72 8.71 8.18
C PRO A 121 10.46 7.85 8.05
N ALA A 122 9.77 7.67 9.17
CA ALA A 122 8.50 6.96 9.17
C ALA A 122 7.52 7.69 8.22
N PRO A 123 6.81 6.95 7.35
CA PRO A 123 5.75 7.53 6.52
C PRO A 123 4.64 8.10 7.42
N TYR A 124 3.91 9.08 6.89
CA TYR A 124 2.93 9.87 7.65
C TYR A 124 1.90 9.02 8.42
N TRP A 125 1.45 7.89 7.86
CA TRP A 125 0.50 6.97 8.50
C TRP A 125 1.06 6.19 9.71
N LEU A 126 2.37 6.31 9.97
CA LEU A 126 3.05 5.74 11.14
C LEU A 126 3.50 6.77 12.17
N ARG A 127 3.33 8.07 11.89
CA ARG A 127 3.65 9.11 12.85
C ARG A 127 2.48 9.19 13.84
N ASP A 128 2.77 9.01 15.12
CA ASP A 128 1.81 9.26 16.21
C ASP A 128 1.51 10.76 16.33
#